data_AF-A0AAD1REJ4-F1
#
_entry.id   AF-A0AAD1REJ4-F1
#
_cell.length_a   1.000
_cell.length_b   1.000
_cell.length_c   1.000
_cell.angle_alpha   90.00
_cell.angle_beta   90.00
_cell.angle_gamma   90.00
#
_symmetry.space_group_name_H-M   'P 1'
#
loop_
_entity.id
_entity.type
_entity.pdbx_description
1 polymer ?
#
loop_
_entity_poly.entity_id
_entity_poly.type
_entity_poly.pdbx_seq_one_letter_code
_entity_poly.pdbx_strand_id
1 'polypeptide(L)'
;MKKSYETKSSTRKDKKDPLQDKAQEKTQDKSLTTYFSPQPHQTLKHRTTDMDLSSESMESEGIKNPDKELITISLLHTSLKANLEEIKFELAVMATEIKADIKMEINILTTKLDGLEVKLKDMDFQVNHLNDDYQLALRKISDLKLKVSDLEDRSRQKNLCFRNLPEKGTQDNAKQIVIEYISALGITYNPSEQLIERCHRLFKPKSLQNDLL
;
A
#
# COMPACT_ATOMS: atom_id res chain seq x y z
N MET A 1 -27.32 8.56 54.41
CA MET A 1 -26.66 9.59 53.58
C MET A 1 -26.74 9.15 52.12
N LYS A 2 -27.59 9.82 51.34
CA LYS A 2 -27.84 9.53 49.91
C LYS A 2 -26.70 10.11 49.07
N LYS A 3 -26.05 9.30 48.24
CA LYS A 3 -25.12 9.78 47.21
C LYS A 3 -25.82 9.71 45.86
N SER A 4 -26.08 10.88 45.30
CA SER A 4 -26.73 11.11 44.01
C SER A 4 -25.72 10.93 42.88
N TYR A 5 -26.13 10.27 41.80
CA TYR A 5 -25.39 10.14 40.55
C TYR A 5 -25.69 11.37 39.66
N GLU A 6 -24.65 12.08 39.22
CA GLU A 6 -24.76 13.07 38.14
C GLU A 6 -24.29 12.46 36.81
N THR A 7 -25.25 12.27 35.92
CA THR A 7 -25.04 11.95 34.50
C THR A 7 -24.87 13.25 33.71
N LYS A 8 -23.70 13.44 33.08
CA LYS A 8 -23.48 14.51 32.10
C LYS A 8 -23.73 13.98 30.69
N SER A 9 -24.88 14.36 30.14
CA SER A 9 -25.23 14.25 28.73
C SER A 9 -24.48 15.32 27.92
N SER A 10 -23.66 14.90 26.96
CA SER A 10 -23.02 15.79 25.99
C SER A 10 -23.56 15.49 24.60
N THR A 11 -24.57 16.26 24.19
CA THR A 11 -25.11 16.29 22.84
C THR A 11 -24.16 17.09 21.93
N ARG A 12 -23.49 16.41 20.99
CA ARG A 12 -22.79 17.08 19.88
C ARG A 12 -23.68 17.10 18.65
N LYS A 13 -23.99 18.33 18.25
CA LYS A 13 -24.85 18.73 17.14
C LYS A 13 -24.26 18.31 15.79
N ASP A 14 -25.15 17.82 14.95
CA ASP A 14 -25.02 17.70 13.51
C ASP A 14 -24.61 19.03 12.85
N LYS A 15 -23.67 18.95 11.92
CA LYS A 15 -23.56 19.90 10.80
C LYS A 15 -23.54 19.09 9.50
N LYS A 16 -24.71 19.05 8.86
CA LYS A 16 -24.87 18.81 7.43
C LYS A 16 -24.57 20.13 6.71
N ASP A 17 -23.70 20.08 5.70
CA ASP A 17 -23.74 21.04 4.60
C ASP A 17 -24.19 20.32 3.32
N PRO A 18 -25.09 20.92 2.51
CA PRO A 18 -25.65 20.31 1.29
C PRO A 18 -25.12 20.94 -0.01
N LEU A 19 -25.44 20.29 -1.15
CA LEU A 19 -25.45 20.81 -2.55
C LEU A 19 -24.06 20.93 -3.21
N GLN A 20 -23.79 20.53 -4.47
CA GLN A 20 -24.55 20.32 -5.72
C GLN A 20 -23.89 19.15 -6.51
N ASP A 21 -24.59 18.23 -7.17
CA ASP A 21 -25.51 18.32 -8.33
C ASP A 21 -24.80 18.47 -9.69
N LYS A 22 -24.87 17.37 -10.48
CA LYS A 22 -24.84 17.23 -11.95
C LYS A 22 -23.54 17.43 -12.74
N ALA A 23 -23.10 16.35 -13.39
CA ALA A 23 -23.21 16.24 -14.86
C ALA A 23 -23.00 14.77 -15.30
N GLN A 24 -24.00 14.24 -16.00
CA GLN A 24 -23.84 13.10 -16.91
C GLN A 24 -23.15 13.62 -18.17
N GLU A 25 -22.12 12.94 -18.66
CA GLU A 25 -21.86 12.95 -20.09
C GLU A 25 -21.30 11.59 -20.52
N LYS A 26 -22.08 10.93 -21.39
CA LYS A 26 -21.67 9.80 -22.22
C LYS A 26 -20.73 10.33 -23.29
N THR A 27 -19.62 9.63 -23.52
CA THR A 27 -19.06 9.48 -24.86
C THR A 27 -18.37 8.12 -24.97
N GLN A 28 -18.95 7.29 -25.83
CA GLN A 28 -18.28 6.20 -26.52
C GLN A 28 -17.30 6.81 -27.54
N ASP A 29 -16.10 6.25 -27.67
CA ASP A 29 -15.49 5.84 -28.95
C ASP A 29 -14.04 5.41 -28.67
N LYS A 30 -13.70 4.13 -28.88
CA LYS A 30 -13.13 3.60 -30.13
C LYS A 30 -11.94 4.44 -30.63
N SER A 31 -10.74 3.95 -30.37
CA SER A 31 -9.79 3.70 -31.46
C SER A 31 -8.62 2.84 -30.96
N LEU A 32 -8.29 1.83 -31.78
CA LEU A 32 -7.10 1.02 -31.65
C LEU A 32 -5.86 1.92 -31.67
N THR A 33 -5.01 1.82 -30.66
CA THR A 33 -3.65 2.36 -30.73
C THR A 33 -2.74 1.27 -31.31
N THR A 34 -2.61 1.29 -32.63
CA THR A 34 -1.61 0.52 -33.38
C THR A 34 -0.23 0.96 -32.91
N TYR A 35 0.58 0.01 -32.44
CA TYR A 35 2.01 0.19 -32.17
C TYR A 35 2.72 0.61 -33.46
N PHE A 36 3.04 1.90 -33.61
CA PHE A 36 4.03 2.33 -34.59
C PHE A 36 5.41 2.28 -33.95
N SER A 37 6.15 1.24 -34.32
CA SER A 37 7.60 1.15 -34.13
C SER A 37 8.28 2.22 -34.99
N PRO A 38 9.17 3.08 -34.45
CA PRO A 38 9.92 4.02 -35.27
C PRO A 38 10.93 3.24 -36.12
N GLN A 39 10.74 3.23 -37.43
CA GLN A 39 11.78 2.84 -38.38
C GLN A 39 12.94 3.84 -38.30
N PRO A 40 14.20 3.39 -38.39
CA PRO A 40 15.35 4.29 -38.43
C PRO A 40 15.32 5.07 -39.74
N HIS A 41 15.28 6.41 -39.65
CA HIS A 41 15.40 7.27 -40.81
C HIS A 41 16.74 7.05 -41.49
N GLN A 42 16.68 6.65 -42.76
CA GLN A 42 17.82 6.55 -43.66
C GLN A 42 18.44 7.94 -43.80
N THR A 43 19.69 8.07 -43.37
CA THR A 43 20.53 9.24 -43.64
C THR A 43 20.61 9.47 -45.15
N LEU A 44 20.05 10.58 -45.62
CA LEU A 44 20.21 11.04 -46.99
C LEU A 44 21.70 11.29 -47.22
N LYS A 45 22.33 10.45 -48.05
CA LYS A 45 23.72 10.65 -48.48
C LYS A 45 23.77 11.89 -49.37
N HIS A 46 24.16 13.02 -48.80
CA HIS A 46 24.51 14.19 -49.60
C HIS A 46 25.78 13.86 -50.41
N ARG A 47 25.60 13.86 -51.73
CA ARG A 47 26.65 13.77 -52.73
C ARG A 47 27.46 15.06 -52.67
N THR A 48 28.61 15.02 -51.99
CA THR A 48 29.64 16.05 -52.15
C THR A 48 30.11 15.99 -53.61
N THR A 49 29.73 17.00 -54.38
CA THR A 49 30.39 17.27 -55.64
C THR A 49 31.62 18.09 -55.30
N ASP A 50 32.73 17.37 -55.09
CA ASP A 50 34.05 17.98 -55.09
C ASP A 50 34.25 18.58 -56.49
N MET A 51 34.07 19.90 -56.61
CA MET A 51 34.53 20.63 -57.78
C MET A 51 36.05 20.73 -57.69
N ASP A 52 36.69 19.72 -58.27
CA ASP A 52 38.11 19.66 -58.56
C ASP A 52 38.46 20.76 -59.59
N LEU A 53 38.82 21.95 -59.10
CA LEU A 53 39.38 23.05 -59.91
C LEU A 53 40.89 22.91 -59.98
N SER A 54 41.37 21.83 -60.63
CA SER A 54 42.73 21.76 -61.12
C SER A 54 42.84 22.57 -62.41
N SER A 55 43.34 23.80 -62.29
CA SER A 55 43.87 24.55 -63.43
C SER A 55 45.30 24.99 -63.10
N GLU A 56 46.24 24.16 -63.53
CA GLU A 56 47.62 24.58 -63.76
C GLU A 56 47.60 25.75 -64.74
N SER A 57 48.02 26.93 -64.30
CA SER A 57 48.54 27.94 -65.22
C SER A 57 49.61 28.77 -64.52
N MET A 58 50.78 28.67 -65.14
CA MET A 58 51.98 29.49 -65.09
C MET A 58 51.88 30.86 -64.40
N GLU A 59 52.91 31.12 -63.59
CA GLU A 59 53.31 32.44 -63.11
C GLU A 59 53.32 33.46 -64.26
N SER A 60 52.39 34.41 -64.20
CA SER A 60 52.53 35.71 -64.85
C SER A 60 52.11 36.77 -63.85
N GLU A 61 53.03 37.67 -63.52
CA GLU A 61 52.71 38.93 -62.85
C GLU A 61 51.75 39.73 -63.75
N GLY A 62 50.46 39.62 -63.49
CA GLY A 62 49.41 40.16 -64.35
C GLY A 62 48.26 40.74 -63.54
N ILE A 63 48.16 42.07 -63.57
CA ILE A 63 47.01 42.93 -63.24
C ILE A 63 45.83 42.17 -62.61
N LYS A 64 45.67 42.27 -61.28
CA LYS A 64 44.46 41.84 -60.56
C LYS A 64 43.25 42.44 -61.26
N ASN A 65 42.45 41.61 -61.93
CA ASN A 65 41.25 42.06 -62.61
C ASN A 65 40.12 42.15 -61.56
N PRO A 66 39.80 43.35 -61.05
CA PRO A 66 38.89 43.53 -59.92
C PRO A 66 37.49 42.95 -60.19
N ASP A 67 37.10 42.85 -61.46
CA ASP A 67 35.80 42.31 -61.87
C ASP A 67 35.68 40.81 -61.61
N LYS A 68 36.77 40.04 -61.75
CA LYS A 68 36.76 38.59 -61.47
C LYS A 68 36.66 38.31 -59.98
N GLU A 69 37.41 39.05 -59.15
CA GLU A 69 37.34 38.94 -57.69
C GLU A 69 35.95 39.32 -57.17
N LEU A 70 35.34 40.38 -57.73
CA LEU A 70 33.99 40.82 -57.39
C LEU A 70 32.92 39.75 -57.70
N ILE A 71 33.04 39.06 -58.85
CA ILE A 71 32.15 37.95 -59.21
C ILE A 71 32.29 36.79 -58.21
N THR A 72 33.52 36.41 -57.85
CA THR A 72 33.77 35.35 -56.87
C THR A 72 33.21 35.71 -55.48
N ILE A 73 33.42 36.95 -55.02
CA ILE A 73 32.86 37.43 -53.75
C ILE A 73 31.33 37.40 -53.78
N SER A 74 30.70 37.79 -54.89
CA SER A 74 29.24 37.76 -55.05
C SER A 74 28.67 36.34 -54.99
N LEU A 75 29.34 35.38 -55.63
CA LEU A 75 28.98 33.95 -55.57
C LEU A 75 29.12 33.39 -54.15
N LEU A 76 30.23 33.70 -53.47
CA LEU A 76 30.45 33.29 -52.07
C LEU A 76 29.40 33.89 -51.13
N HIS A 77 29.07 35.18 -51.29
CA HIS A 77 28.03 35.83 -50.50
C HIS A 77 26.66 35.17 -50.71
N THR A 78 26.33 34.83 -51.96
CA THR A 78 25.07 34.15 -52.29
C THR A 78 25.02 32.75 -51.69
N SER A 79 26.11 31.99 -51.76
CA SER A 79 26.22 30.66 -51.14
C SER A 79 26.14 30.75 -49.61
N LEU A 80 26.84 31.69 -48.98
CA LEU A 80 26.79 31.89 -47.53
C LEU A 80 25.38 32.26 -47.07
N LYS A 81 24.68 33.11 -47.83
CA LYS A 81 23.30 33.47 -47.55
C LYS A 81 22.36 32.27 -47.66
N ALA A 82 22.53 31.42 -48.67
CA ALA A 82 21.75 30.19 -48.81
C ALA A 82 21.98 29.23 -47.63
N ASN A 83 23.24 28.97 -47.26
CA ASN A 83 23.58 28.11 -46.13
C ASN A 83 23.01 28.65 -44.81
N LEU A 84 23.01 29.97 -44.62
CA LEU A 84 22.47 30.61 -43.42
C LEU A 84 20.95 30.42 -43.33
N GLU A 85 20.22 30.52 -44.45
CA GLU A 85 18.78 30.25 -44.47
C GLU A 85 18.46 28.77 -44.27
N GLU A 86 19.29 27.86 -44.79
CA GLU A 86 19.17 26.41 -44.55
C GLU A 86 19.37 26.09 -43.06
N ILE A 87 20.43 26.60 -42.43
CA ILE A 87 20.67 26.42 -40.99
C ILE A 87 19.51 26.98 -40.15
N LYS A 88 18.97 28.16 -40.51
CA LYS A 88 17.79 28.71 -39.83
C LYS A 88 16.57 27.79 -39.95
N PHE A 89 16.37 27.22 -41.13
CA PHE A 89 15.28 26.29 -41.37
C PHE A 89 15.44 25.02 -40.55
N GLU A 90 16.63 24.40 -40.56
CA GLU A 90 16.94 23.22 -39.74
C GLU A 90 16.78 23.49 -38.25
N LEU A 91 17.26 24.64 -37.75
CA LEU A 91 17.07 25.06 -36.36
C LEU A 91 15.57 25.21 -36.01
N ALA A 92 14.77 25.77 -36.92
CA ALA A 92 13.34 25.91 -36.71
C ALA A 92 12.64 24.54 -36.65
N VAL A 93 13.00 23.61 -37.53
CA VAL A 93 12.49 22.23 -37.54
C VAL A 93 12.86 21.53 -36.24
N MET A 94 14.14 21.50 -35.86
CA MET A 94 14.59 20.88 -34.61
C MET A 94 13.89 21.48 -33.38
N ALA A 95 13.71 22.81 -33.34
CA ALA A 95 12.99 23.46 -32.25
C ALA A 95 11.52 23.00 -32.16
N THR A 96 10.86 22.76 -33.30
CA THR A 96 9.48 22.24 -33.31
C THR A 96 9.40 20.78 -32.88
N GLU A 97 10.35 19.95 -33.30
CA GLU A 97 10.43 18.53 -32.93
C GLU A 97 10.68 18.36 -31.42
N ILE A 98 11.72 19.03 -30.90
CA ILE A 98 12.04 19.00 -29.46
C ILE A 98 10.84 19.47 -28.64
N LYS A 99 10.15 20.53 -29.08
CA LYS A 99 8.95 21.02 -28.39
C LYS A 99 7.81 19.99 -28.40
N ALA A 100 7.63 19.27 -29.51
CA ALA A 100 6.61 18.24 -29.62
C ALA A 100 6.93 17.04 -28.70
N ASP A 101 8.18 16.59 -28.70
CA ASP A 101 8.65 15.47 -27.89
C ASP A 101 8.54 15.76 -26.40
N ILE A 102 9.02 16.93 -25.96
CA ILE A 102 8.89 17.36 -24.56
C ILE A 102 7.42 17.43 -24.16
N LYS A 103 6.55 17.97 -25.02
CA LYS A 103 5.11 18.04 -24.73
C LYS A 103 4.48 16.65 -24.62
N MET A 104 4.88 15.72 -25.48
CA MET A 104 4.41 14.34 -25.42
C MET A 104 4.86 13.65 -24.13
N GLU A 105 6.13 13.81 -23.75
CA GLU A 105 6.66 13.22 -22.52
C GLU A 105 5.99 13.79 -21.27
N ILE A 106 5.76 15.12 -21.23
CA ILE A 106 5.00 15.77 -20.15
C ILE A 106 3.61 15.17 -20.02
N ASN A 107 2.89 14.94 -21.13
CA ASN A 107 1.56 14.35 -21.08
C ASN A 107 1.59 12.90 -20.58
N ILE A 108 2.58 12.11 -21.00
CA ILE A 108 2.75 10.73 -20.52
C ILE A 108 3.04 10.72 -19.02
N LEU A 109 3.90 11.61 -18.53
CA LEU A 109 4.21 11.71 -17.10
C LEU A 109 3.00 12.18 -16.29
N THR A 110 2.23 13.14 -16.81
CA THR A 110 1.01 13.64 -16.16
C THR A 110 -0.02 12.52 -16.01
N THR A 111 -0.29 11.77 -17.08
CA THR A 111 -1.26 10.64 -17.01
C THR A 111 -0.81 9.53 -16.07
N LYS A 112 0.50 9.24 -16.01
CA LYS A 112 1.06 8.31 -15.03
C LYS A 112 0.89 8.81 -13.60
N LEU A 113 1.13 10.09 -13.36
CA LEU A 113 0.97 10.72 -12.05
C LEU A 113 -0.49 10.64 -11.58
N ASP A 114 -1.44 11.02 -12.44
CA ASP A 114 -2.87 10.93 -12.15
C ASP A 114 -3.28 9.49 -11.79
N GLY A 115 -2.77 8.50 -12.55
CA GLY A 115 -3.01 7.09 -12.28
C GLY A 115 -2.44 6.61 -10.95
N LEU A 116 -1.27 7.13 -10.54
CA LEU A 116 -0.68 6.83 -9.24
C LEU A 116 -1.46 7.49 -8.10
N GLU A 117 -1.96 8.72 -8.28
CA GLU A 117 -2.80 9.38 -7.28
C GLU A 117 -4.10 8.63 -7.01
N VAL A 118 -4.74 8.10 -8.06
CA VAL A 118 -5.95 7.28 -7.91
C VAL A 118 -5.63 6.00 -7.13
N LYS A 119 -4.53 5.32 -7.46
CA LYS A 119 -4.09 4.12 -6.73
C LYS A 119 -3.77 4.42 -5.27
N LEU A 120 -3.15 5.56 -4.98
CA LEU A 120 -2.86 5.99 -3.61
C LEU A 120 -4.14 6.18 -2.80
N LYS A 121 -5.14 6.86 -3.37
CA LYS A 121 -6.44 7.05 -2.73
C LYS A 121 -7.16 5.73 -2.47
N ASP A 122 -7.09 4.79 -3.40
CA ASP A 122 -7.68 3.46 -3.23
C ASP A 122 -6.99 2.67 -2.12
N MET A 123 -5.64 2.69 -2.07
CA MET A 123 -4.89 2.08 -0.96
C MET A 123 -5.23 2.70 0.38
N ASP A 124 -5.32 4.03 0.47
CA ASP A 124 -5.74 4.73 1.71
C ASP A 124 -7.13 4.29 2.15
N PHE A 125 -8.07 4.14 1.21
CA PHE A 125 -9.40 3.63 1.51
C PHE A 125 -9.36 2.20 2.05
N GLN A 126 -8.61 1.31 1.41
CA GLN A 126 -8.46 -0.08 1.86
C GLN A 126 -7.81 -0.19 3.25
N VAL A 127 -6.78 0.60 3.53
CA VAL A 127 -6.11 0.63 4.83
C VAL A 127 -7.08 1.07 5.93
N ASN A 128 -7.87 2.11 5.68
CA ASN A 128 -8.87 2.59 6.64
C ASN A 128 -9.95 1.52 6.91
N HIS A 129 -10.46 0.87 5.86
CA HIS A 129 -11.43 -0.21 6.01
C HIS A 129 -10.88 -1.39 6.83
N LEU A 130 -9.65 -1.83 6.51
CA LEU A 130 -8.99 -2.91 7.26
C LEU A 130 -8.76 -2.54 8.72
N ASN A 131 -8.41 -1.29 9.00
CA ASN A 131 -8.29 -0.80 10.36
C ASN A 131 -9.63 -0.85 11.11
N ASP A 132 -10.74 -0.45 10.49
CA ASP A 132 -12.07 -0.51 11.10
C ASP A 132 -12.49 -1.96 11.40
N ASP A 133 -12.26 -2.89 10.47
CA ASP A 133 -12.50 -4.31 10.66
C ASP A 133 -11.65 -4.89 11.81
N TYR A 134 -10.38 -4.51 11.87
CA TYR A 134 -9.47 -4.92 12.94
C TYR A 134 -9.96 -4.45 14.31
N GLN A 135 -10.37 -3.18 14.43
CA GLN A 135 -10.92 -2.65 15.68
C GLN A 135 -12.22 -3.36 16.09
N LEU A 136 -13.09 -3.68 15.12
CA LEU A 136 -14.30 -4.45 15.38
C LEU A 136 -13.98 -5.86 15.88
N ALA A 137 -13.00 -6.54 15.28
CA ALA A 137 -12.56 -7.85 15.69
C ALA A 137 -11.98 -7.84 17.12
N LEU A 138 -11.17 -6.84 17.47
CA LEU A 138 -10.64 -6.66 18.82
C LEU A 138 -11.74 -6.53 19.87
N ARG A 139 -12.78 -5.73 19.59
CA ARG A 139 -13.94 -5.59 20.49
C ARG A 139 -14.66 -6.93 20.68
N LYS A 140 -14.94 -7.65 19.59
CA LYS A 140 -15.57 -8.98 19.65
C LYS A 140 -14.75 -9.98 20.46
N ILE A 141 -13.43 -9.99 20.29
CA ILE A 141 -12.54 -10.84 21.08
C ILE A 141 -12.61 -10.47 22.57
N SER A 142 -12.62 -9.18 22.90
CA SER A 142 -12.77 -8.71 24.28
C SER A 142 -14.09 -9.17 24.90
N ASP A 143 -15.20 -9.01 24.17
CA ASP A 143 -16.53 -9.43 24.63
C ASP A 143 -16.61 -10.95 24.85
N LEU A 144 -16.03 -11.73 23.93
CA LEU A 144 -15.96 -13.18 24.06
C LEU A 144 -15.11 -13.60 25.26
N LYS A 145 -13.99 -12.93 25.53
CA LYS A 145 -13.17 -13.18 26.73
C LYS A 145 -13.97 -12.94 28.01
N LEU A 146 -14.72 -11.86 28.09
CA LEU A 146 -15.58 -11.56 29.24
C LEU A 146 -16.68 -12.62 29.40
N LYS A 147 -17.30 -13.03 28.30
CA LYS A 147 -18.33 -14.08 28.32
C LYS A 147 -17.78 -15.43 28.76
N VAL A 148 -16.59 -15.81 28.29
CA VAL A 148 -15.92 -17.05 28.73
C VAL A 148 -15.61 -16.97 30.23
N SER A 149 -15.06 -15.85 30.71
CA SER A 149 -14.79 -15.67 32.14
C SER A 149 -16.05 -15.83 32.99
N ASP A 150 -17.16 -15.17 32.62
CA ASP A 150 -18.44 -15.28 33.34
C ASP A 150 -18.99 -16.73 33.31
N LEU A 151 -18.88 -17.43 32.18
CA LEU A 151 -19.29 -18.84 32.09
C LEU A 151 -18.41 -19.76 32.93
N GLU A 152 -17.10 -19.53 32.95
CA GLU A 152 -16.17 -20.28 33.79
C GLU A 152 -16.45 -20.05 35.27
N ASP A 153 -16.71 -18.80 35.67
CA ASP A 153 -17.04 -18.45 37.06
C ASP A 153 -18.35 -19.14 37.48
N ARG A 154 -19.41 -19.03 36.67
CA ARG A 154 -20.70 -19.72 36.94
C ARG A 154 -20.57 -21.23 37.00
N SER A 155 -19.76 -21.81 36.12
CA SER A 155 -19.49 -23.26 36.11
C SER A 155 -18.75 -23.71 37.38
N ARG A 156 -17.89 -22.85 37.95
CA ARG A 156 -17.08 -23.15 39.14
C ARG A 156 -17.72 -22.72 40.46
N GLN A 157 -18.83 -21.99 40.46
CA GLN A 157 -19.49 -21.50 41.68
C GLN A 157 -19.80 -22.60 42.72
N LYS A 158 -20.10 -23.82 42.26
CA LYS A 158 -20.39 -24.97 43.14
C LYS A 158 -19.18 -25.88 43.38
N ASN A 159 -18.03 -25.54 42.81
CA ASN A 159 -16.82 -26.35 42.95
C ASN A 159 -16.02 -25.87 44.16
N LEU A 160 -15.76 -26.78 45.11
CA LEU A 160 -14.85 -26.53 46.23
C LEU A 160 -13.48 -27.12 45.91
N CYS A 161 -12.43 -26.33 46.15
CA CYS A 161 -11.04 -26.76 45.98
C CYS A 161 -10.39 -26.97 47.35
N PHE A 162 -10.17 -28.23 47.72
CA PHE A 162 -9.40 -28.58 48.91
C PHE A 162 -7.92 -28.64 48.56
N ARG A 163 -7.09 -27.90 49.31
CA ARG A 163 -5.63 -27.87 49.15
C ARG A 163 -4.97 -28.52 50.35
N ASN A 164 -3.78 -29.08 50.13
CA ASN A 164 -2.98 -29.73 51.18
C ASN A 164 -3.66 -30.92 51.88
N LEU A 165 -4.58 -31.61 51.20
CA LEU A 165 -5.09 -32.88 51.70
C LEU A 165 -3.98 -33.95 51.60
N PRO A 166 -3.76 -34.76 52.66
CA PRO A 166 -2.73 -35.79 52.63
C PRO A 166 -2.97 -36.80 51.50
N GLU A 167 -1.90 -37.19 50.81
CA GLU A 167 -1.92 -38.17 49.72
C GLU A 167 -1.77 -39.62 50.21
N LYS A 168 -1.51 -39.83 51.51
CA LYS A 168 -1.16 -41.14 52.06
C LYS A 168 -2.40 -41.94 52.46
N GLY A 169 -2.67 -43.03 51.75
CA GLY A 169 -3.64 -44.05 52.14
C GLY A 169 -4.17 -44.82 50.92
N THR A 170 -4.44 -46.11 51.09
CA THR A 170 -4.99 -47.07 50.10
C THR A 170 -6.38 -46.71 49.55
N GLN A 171 -6.89 -45.53 49.91
CA GLN A 171 -8.18 -45.01 49.51
C GLN A 171 -7.99 -44.15 48.26
N ASP A 172 -8.02 -44.78 47.07
CA ASP A 172 -8.11 -44.07 45.78
C ASP A 172 -9.41 -43.22 45.66
N ASN A 173 -10.31 -43.34 46.62
CA ASN A 173 -11.59 -42.65 46.63
C ASN A 173 -11.48 -41.24 47.22
N ALA A 174 -11.20 -40.25 46.38
CA ALA A 174 -11.14 -38.82 46.74
C ALA A 174 -12.39 -38.34 47.50
N LYS A 175 -13.57 -38.92 47.21
CA LYS A 175 -14.82 -38.57 47.88
C LYS A 175 -14.81 -38.94 49.37
N GLN A 176 -14.26 -40.10 49.71
CA GLN A 176 -14.18 -40.59 51.09
C GLN A 176 -13.35 -39.65 51.97
N ILE A 177 -12.17 -39.26 51.47
CA ILE A 177 -11.23 -38.35 52.15
C ILE A 177 -11.89 -37.00 52.43
N VAL A 178 -12.64 -36.46 51.46
CA VAL A 178 -13.34 -35.18 51.63
C VAL A 178 -14.44 -35.29 52.69
N ILE A 179 -15.22 -36.37 52.72
CA ILE A 179 -16.28 -36.58 53.71
C ILE A 179 -15.69 -36.71 55.12
N GLU A 180 -14.62 -37.48 55.28
CA GLU A 180 -13.90 -37.63 56.56
C GLU A 180 -13.35 -36.27 57.03
N TYR A 181 -12.75 -35.49 56.13
CA TYR A 181 -12.24 -34.16 56.44
C TYR A 181 -13.34 -33.18 56.87
N ILE A 182 -14.46 -33.13 56.14
CA ILE A 182 -15.63 -32.29 56.48
C ILE A 182 -16.20 -32.69 57.85
N SER A 183 -16.29 -34.00 58.12
CA SER A 183 -16.78 -34.53 59.39
C SER A 183 -15.85 -34.16 60.55
N ALA A 184 -14.52 -34.21 60.34
CA ALA A 184 -13.52 -33.80 61.32
C ALA A 184 -13.58 -32.29 61.64
N LEU A 185 -14.07 -31.46 60.71
CA LEU A 185 -14.35 -30.03 60.93
C LEU A 185 -15.66 -29.77 61.70
N GLY A 186 -16.41 -30.83 62.06
CA GLY A 186 -17.70 -30.70 62.76
C GLY A 186 -18.85 -30.27 61.86
N ILE A 187 -18.68 -30.30 60.53
CA ILE A 187 -19.74 -30.00 59.58
C ILE A 187 -20.51 -31.29 59.32
N THR A 188 -21.79 -31.31 59.68
CA THR A 188 -22.68 -32.45 59.43
C THR A 188 -22.93 -32.59 57.93
N TYR A 189 -22.41 -33.67 57.33
CA TYR A 189 -22.70 -34.06 55.96
C TYR A 189 -23.85 -35.07 55.94
N ASN A 190 -24.96 -34.69 55.33
CA ASN A 190 -26.09 -35.59 55.12
C ASN A 190 -26.09 -36.08 53.65
N PRO A 191 -25.69 -37.32 53.35
CA PRO A 191 -25.59 -37.82 51.97
C PRO A 191 -26.93 -37.83 51.22
N SER A 192 -28.06 -37.83 51.92
CA SER A 192 -29.39 -37.78 51.30
C SER A 192 -29.79 -36.37 50.83
N GLU A 193 -29.19 -35.33 51.41
CA GLU A 193 -29.49 -33.92 51.09
C GLU A 193 -28.35 -33.23 50.32
N GLN A 194 -27.11 -33.66 50.55
CA GLN A 194 -25.90 -33.09 49.97
C GLN A 194 -25.31 -34.05 48.95
N LEU A 195 -25.56 -33.79 47.67
CA LEU A 195 -25.05 -34.60 46.57
C LEU A 195 -23.69 -34.08 46.09
N ILE A 196 -22.64 -34.88 46.27
CA ILE A 196 -21.35 -34.67 45.57
C ILE A 196 -21.46 -35.31 44.19
N GLU A 197 -21.69 -34.49 43.15
CA GLU A 197 -21.81 -34.92 41.76
C GLU A 197 -20.51 -35.53 41.21
N ARG A 198 -19.37 -34.84 41.41
CA ARG A 198 -18.05 -35.29 40.97
C ARG A 198 -16.99 -34.91 41.98
N CYS A 199 -16.11 -35.84 42.33
CA CYS A 199 -14.95 -35.60 43.19
C CYS A 199 -13.74 -36.26 42.54
N HIS A 200 -12.68 -35.48 42.32
CA HIS A 200 -11.45 -35.97 41.69
C HIS A 200 -10.27 -35.11 42.11
N ARG A 201 -9.06 -35.65 41.97
CA ARG A 201 -7.82 -34.90 42.12
C ARG A 201 -7.50 -34.20 40.79
N LEU A 202 -7.01 -32.96 40.85
CA LEU A 202 -6.65 -32.19 39.65
C LEU A 202 -5.41 -32.75 38.93
N PHE A 203 -4.51 -33.41 39.66
CA PHE A 203 -3.27 -33.99 39.15
C PHE A 203 -3.02 -35.36 39.77
N LYS A 204 -2.20 -36.20 39.12
CA LYS A 204 -1.76 -37.49 39.69
C LYS A 204 -0.84 -37.25 40.90
N PRO A 205 -0.90 -38.09 41.94
CA PRO A 205 -0.01 -37.99 43.11
C PRO A 205 1.46 -38.00 42.68
N LYS A 206 2.29 -37.15 43.32
CA LYS A 206 3.72 -37.04 42.97
C LYS A 206 4.48 -38.35 43.20
N SER A 207 4.03 -39.19 44.14
CA SER A 207 4.66 -40.49 44.43
C SER A 207 4.62 -41.47 43.25
N LEU A 208 3.69 -41.30 42.30
CA LEU A 208 3.53 -42.12 41.10
C LEU A 208 4.15 -41.49 39.84
N GLN A 209 4.72 -40.29 39.95
CA GLN A 209 5.39 -39.61 38.82
C GLN A 209 6.87 -40.00 38.70
N ASN A 210 7.46 -40.56 39.76
CA ASN A 210 8.87 -40.98 39.77
C ASN A 210 9.13 -42.34 39.10
N ASP A 211 8.09 -43.11 38.76
CA ASP A 211 8.22 -44.41 38.09
C ASP A 211 8.28 -44.29 36.55
N LEU A 212 8.42 -43.06 36.02
CA LEU A 212 8.43 -42.74 34.58
C LEU A 212 9.74 -42.08 34.11
N LEU A 213 10.81 -42.15 34.91
CA LEU A 213 12.18 -41.77 34.56
C LEU A 213 13.10 -42.98 34.74
#